data_AF-A0A1Y1HVK6-F1
#
_entry.id   AF-A0A1Y1HVK6-F1
#
_cell.length_a   1.000
_cell.length_b   1.000
_cell.length_c   1.000
_cell.angle_alpha   90.00
_cell.angle_beta   90.00
_cell.angle_gamma   90.00
#
_symmetry.space_group_name_H-M   'P 1'
#
loop_
_entity.id
_entity.type
_entity.pdbx_description
1 polymer ?
#
loop_
_entity_poly.entity_id
_entity_poly.type
_entity_poly.pdbx_seq_one_letter_code
_entity_poly.pdbx_strand_id
1 'polypeptide(L)'
;MDTSGLGGGAPSFELQQFLEQEKQKAMVNELVAKLTDSCWEKCMGTPGSKLSSGETACFSNCAQRFLETSQLILQKFERMQQG
;
A
#
# COMPACT_ATOMS: atom_id res chain seq x y z
N MET A 1 -6.94 -4.25 -42.51
CA MET A 1 -7.46 -4.11 -41.13
C MET A 1 -7.68 -5.54 -40.67
N ASP A 2 -6.60 -6.19 -40.27
CA ASP A 2 -6.59 -7.64 -40.04
C ASP A 2 -6.43 -7.89 -38.55
N THR A 3 -7.57 -8.04 -37.89
CA THR A 3 -7.70 -8.47 -36.51
C THR A 3 -7.54 -9.99 -36.49
N SER A 4 -6.31 -10.48 -36.45
CA SER A 4 -6.04 -11.91 -36.32
C SER A 4 -4.73 -12.11 -35.58
N GLY A 5 -4.81 -12.40 -34.28
CA GLY A 5 -3.63 -12.71 -33.48
C GLY A 5 -3.74 -12.40 -31.99
N LEU A 6 -4.87 -12.71 -31.35
CA LEU A 6 -4.86 -12.89 -29.89
C LEU A 6 -4.21 -14.26 -29.60
N GLY A 7 -2.88 -14.30 -29.76
CA GLY A 7 -2.07 -15.42 -29.34
C GLY A 7 -2.01 -15.45 -27.82
N GLY A 8 -2.80 -16.33 -27.20
CA GLY A 8 -2.71 -16.69 -25.79
C GLY A 8 -1.43 -17.44 -25.46
N GLY A 9 -0.27 -16.82 -25.69
CA GLY A 9 1.02 -17.30 -25.23
C GLY A 9 1.22 -16.95 -23.76
N ALA A 10 1.74 -17.89 -22.97
CA ALA A 10 2.16 -17.61 -21.60
C ALA A 10 3.13 -16.41 -21.60
N PRO A 11 2.98 -15.46 -20.65
CA PRO A 11 3.84 -14.29 -20.60
C PRO A 11 5.30 -14.73 -20.47
N SER A 12 6.19 -14.10 -21.24
CA SER A 12 7.63 -14.41 -21.19
C SER A 12 8.17 -14.25 -19.76
N PHE A 13 9.25 -14.94 -19.43
CA PHE A 13 9.88 -14.82 -18.11
C PHE A 13 10.25 -13.36 -17.77
N GLU A 14 10.76 -12.62 -18.75
CA GLU A 14 11.06 -11.19 -18.61
C GLU A 14 9.81 -10.36 -18.32
N LEU A 15 8.70 -10.62 -19.03
CA LEU A 15 7.43 -9.95 -18.77
C LEU A 15 6.89 -10.30 -17.37
N GLN A 16 7.01 -11.54 -16.91
CA GLN A 16 6.61 -11.93 -15.55
C GLN A 16 7.44 -11.21 -14.49
N GLN A 17 8.76 -11.11 -14.66
CA GLN A 17 9.61 -10.37 -13.75
C GLN A 17 9.27 -8.88 -13.72
N PHE A 18 9.04 -8.26 -14.88
CA PHE A 18 8.62 -6.88 -14.98
C PHE A 18 7.28 -6.64 -14.27
N LEU A 19 6.29 -7.51 -14.52
CA LEU A 19 4.97 -7.41 -13.88
C LEU A 19 5.05 -7.54 -12.36
N GLU A 20 5.88 -8.45 -11.84
CA GLU A 20 6.04 -8.59 -10.40
C GLU A 20 6.69 -7.34 -9.79
N GLN A 21 7.70 -6.75 -10.44
CA GLN A 21 8.31 -5.51 -9.97
C GLN A 21 7.33 -4.34 -9.94
N GLU A 22 6.54 -4.17 -11.01
CA GLU A 22 5.53 -3.11 -11.06
C GLU A 22 4.40 -3.33 -10.05
N LYS A 23 4.02 -4.59 -9.79
CA LYS A 23 3.06 -4.93 -8.74
C LYS A 23 3.59 -4.53 -7.36
N GLN A 24 4.84 -4.84 -7.03
CA GLN A 24 5.44 -4.44 -5.75
C GLN A 24 5.47 -2.91 -5.59
N LYS A 25 5.84 -2.17 -6.64
CA LYS A 25 5.79 -0.70 -6.63
C LYS A 25 4.39 -0.16 -6.41
N ALA A 26 3.40 -0.71 -7.12
CA ALA A 26 2.00 -0.31 -6.99
C ALA A 26 1.48 -0.54 -5.56
N MET A 27 1.80 -1.70 -4.96
CA MET A 27 1.43 -2.01 -3.58
C MET A 27 2.05 -1.03 -2.57
N VAL A 28 3.32 -0.67 -2.73
CA VAL A 28 3.99 0.32 -1.86
C VAL A 28 3.35 1.70 -2.02
N ASN A 29 3.08 2.12 -3.26
CA ASN A 29 2.43 3.41 -3.52
C ASN A 29 1.03 3.47 -2.91
N GLU A 30 0.25 2.40 -2.99
CA GLU A 30 -1.07 2.31 -2.38
C GLU A 30 -0.98 2.39 -0.84
N LEU A 31 0.01 1.72 -0.24
CA LEU A 31 0.24 1.81 1.21
C LEU A 31 0.62 3.22 1.65
N VAL A 32 1.52 3.88 0.93
CA VAL A 32 1.92 5.27 1.20
C VAL A 32 0.73 6.21 1.10
N ALA A 33 -0.11 6.06 0.08
CA ALA A 33 -1.32 6.87 -0.08
C ALA A 33 -2.29 6.66 1.10
N LYS A 34 -2.59 5.41 1.47
CA LYS A 34 -3.47 5.09 2.61
C LYS A 34 -2.95 5.64 3.94
N LEU A 35 -1.65 5.51 4.18
CA LEU A 35 -1.01 6.07 5.38
C LEU A 35 -1.09 7.59 5.39
N THR A 36 -0.84 8.22 4.24
CA THR A 36 -0.91 9.67 4.08
C THR A 36 -2.31 10.16 4.42
N ASP A 37 -3.35 9.62 3.78
CA ASP A 37 -4.73 10.02 4.00
C ASP A 37 -5.17 9.76 5.46
N SER A 38 -4.93 8.55 5.97
CA SER A 38 -5.35 8.18 7.32
C SER A 38 -4.64 8.99 8.41
N CYS A 39 -3.37 9.31 8.23
CA CYS A 39 -2.61 10.06 9.24
C CYS A 39 -2.79 11.57 9.08
N TRP A 40 -3.05 12.06 7.87
CA TRP A 40 -3.38 13.46 7.63
C TRP A 40 -4.59 13.88 8.47
N GLU A 41 -5.71 13.16 8.34
CA GLU A 41 -6.96 13.43 9.06
C GLU A 41 -6.81 13.39 10.59
N LYS A 42 -5.80 12.67 11.11
CA LYS A 42 -5.60 12.47 12.55
C LYS A 42 -4.58 13.43 13.15
N CYS A 43 -3.54 13.76 12.39
CA CYS A 43 -2.34 14.38 12.92
C CYS A 43 -2.12 15.80 12.44
N MET A 44 -2.68 16.18 11.29
CA MET A 44 -2.45 17.52 10.75
C MET A 44 -3.39 18.54 11.36
N GLY A 45 -2.79 19.57 11.96
CA GLY A 45 -3.50 20.72 12.50
C GLY A 45 -3.62 21.82 11.44
N THR A 46 -2.71 22.80 11.51
CA THR A 46 -2.63 23.87 10.53
C THR A 46 -1.47 23.60 9.58
N PRO A 47 -1.72 23.41 8.27
CA PRO A 47 -0.65 23.17 7.30
C PRO A 47 0.38 24.29 7.30
N GLY A 48 1.65 23.91 7.37
CA GLY A 48 2.80 24.81 7.30
C GLY A 48 3.87 24.29 6.36
N SER A 49 4.98 25.04 6.22
CA SER A 49 6.12 24.62 5.39
C SER A 49 6.92 23.46 5.99
N LYS A 50 6.67 23.11 7.26
CA LYS A 50 7.30 22.02 8.00
C LYS A 50 6.31 21.45 9.01
N LEU A 51 6.47 20.18 9.34
CA LEU A 51 5.80 19.57 10.48
C LEU A 51 6.39 20.13 11.77
N SER A 52 5.52 20.47 12.72
CA SER A 52 5.91 20.69 14.11
C SER A 52 6.45 19.39 14.74
N SER A 53 7.11 19.52 15.89
CA SER A 53 7.55 18.34 16.66
C SER A 53 6.39 17.44 17.08
N GLY A 54 5.24 18.04 17.44
CA GLY A 54 4.02 17.33 17.79
C GLY A 54 3.42 16.57 16.60
N GLU A 55 3.32 17.22 15.44
CA GLU A 55 2.85 16.56 14.21
C GLU A 55 3.78 15.41 13.81
N THR A 56 5.10 15.64 13.83
CA THR A 56 6.10 14.58 13.53
C THR A 56 5.90 13.36 14.43
N ALA A 57 5.78 13.56 15.74
CA ALA A 57 5.52 12.47 16.67
C ALA A 57 4.17 11.78 16.40
N CYS A 58 3.12 12.55 16.09
CA CYS A 58 1.82 11.98 15.73
C CYS A 58 1.89 11.11 14.47
N PHE A 59 2.51 11.60 13.39
CA PHE A 59 2.64 10.84 12.14
C PHE A 59 3.42 9.54 12.34
N SER A 60 4.54 9.56 13.08
CA SER A 60 5.29 8.35 13.40
C SER A 60 4.44 7.33 14.15
N ASN A 61 3.71 7.77 15.16
CA ASN A 61 2.81 6.90 15.93
C ASN A 61 1.66 6.37 15.06
N CYS A 62 1.03 7.23 14.27
CA CYS A 62 -0.08 6.87 13.40
C CYS A 62 0.32 5.79 12.39
N ALA A 63 1.44 5.97 11.69
CA ALA A 63 1.92 4.99 10.72
C ALA A 63 2.25 3.65 11.39
N GLN A 64 2.93 3.66 12.54
CA GLN A 64 3.23 2.45 13.29
C GLN A 64 1.96 1.71 13.74
N ARG A 65 0.99 2.43 14.32
CA ARG A 65 -0.29 1.84 14.77
C ARG A 65 -1.11 1.29 13.61
N PHE A 66 -1.10 1.97 12.46
CA PHE A 66 -1.81 1.52 11.26
C PHE A 66 -1.29 0.16 10.80
N LEU A 67 0.04 0.00 10.69
CA LEU A 67 0.65 -1.25 10.25
C LEU A 67 0.42 -2.39 11.26
N GLU A 68 0.62 -2.13 12.55
CA GLU A 68 0.40 -3.14 13.60
C GLU A 68 -1.05 -3.63 13.65
N THR A 69 -2.00 -2.69 13.58
CA THR A 69 -3.42 -3.03 13.61
C THR A 69 -3.84 -3.77 12.35
N SER A 70 -3.33 -3.37 11.19
CA SER A 70 -3.57 -4.06 9.92
C SER A 70 -3.07 -5.51 9.98
N GLN A 71 -1.86 -5.74 10.51
CA GLN A 71 -1.31 -7.09 10.67
C GLN A 71 -2.15 -7.94 11.62
N LEU A 72 -2.58 -7.38 12.75
CA LEU A 72 -3.43 -8.08 13.71
C LEU A 72 -4.76 -8.53 13.09
N ILE A 73 -5.37 -7.64 12.30
CA ILE A 73 -6.62 -7.91 11.60
C ILE A 73 -6.44 -9.02 10.56
N LEU A 74 -5.37 -8.95 9.75
CA LEU A 74 -5.05 -9.98 8.75
C LEU A 74 -4.87 -11.36 9.40
N GLN A 75 -4.07 -11.45 10.47
CA GLN A 75 -3.89 -12.70 11.22
C GLN A 75 -5.20 -13.25 11.78
N LYS A 76 -6.12 -12.37 12.20
CA LYS A 76 -7.44 -12.80 12.69
C LYS A 76 -8.28 -13.37 11.54
N PHE A 77 -8.27 -12.73 10.37
CA PHE A 77 -8.97 -13.23 9.19
C PHE A 77 -8.44 -14.58 8.73
N GLU A 78 -7.12 -14.77 8.70
CA GLU A 78 -6.49 -16.05 8.35
C GLU A 78 -6.94 -17.18 9.29
N ARG A 79 -6.97 -16.93 10.62
CA ARG A 79 -7.47 -17.90 11.60
C ARG A 79 -8.95 -18.23 11.41
N MET A 80 -9.77 -17.27 10.99
CA MET A 80 -11.19 -17.50 10.73
C MET A 80 -11.45 -18.31 9.45
N GLN A 81 -10.54 -18.28 8.46
CA GLN A 81 -10.67 -19.06 7.23
C GLN A 81 -10.25 -20.53 7.39
N GLN A 82 -9.52 -20.87 8.45
CA GLN A 82 -9.00 -22.22 8.70
C GLN A 82 -9.90 -23.06 9.62
N GLY A 83 -11.06 -22.54 10.05
CA GLY A 83 -12.06 -23.24 10.86
C GLY A 83 -13.41 -23.28 10.16
#